data_AF-E1Y836-F1
#
_entry.id   AF-E1Y836-F1
#
_cell.length_a   1.000
_cell.length_b   1.000
_cell.length_c   1.000
_cell.angle_alpha   90.00
_cell.angle_beta   90.00
_cell.angle_gamma   90.00
#
_symmetry.space_group_name_H-M   'P 1'
#
loop_
_entity.id
_entity.type
_entity.pdbx_description
1 polymer ?
#
loop_
_entity_poly.entity_id
_entity_poly.type
_entity_poly.pdbx_seq_one_letter_code
_entity_poly.pdbx_strand_id
1 'polypeptide(L)'
;MKNIENEHSLMAKRTADLFSQRKEIILLPAEKALDRILEAKHPAAVVHSFPEEDFYFLINDIGIYDSFELLNLASEKQWEHILDVELWEKDRIDINSVTKWFDILFQVAPLRFAEWVAEKKTDFIEFYLYNNIQVAVRDHDQDPSDLGNDFITFDDVFYFKVIDNYGCDSNGSDVEPEERYKEQKKDFIINMLEKIAEYDHIRYQSILLESMTVLPYEMEEEFYRLKNIRLSEKGFLPFDEAAGIYASLKPDTITAGKNLLKKVIKIFLSCRFLFIP
;
A
#
# COMPACT_ATOMS: atom_id res chain seq x y z
N MET A 1 23.30 -16.22 -30.88
CA MET A 1 23.20 -14.79 -31.21
C MET A 1 21.90 -14.44 -31.94
N LYS A 2 21.58 -14.99 -33.11
CA LYS A 2 20.32 -14.68 -33.84
C LYS A 2 19.00 -14.92 -33.07
N ASN A 3 18.92 -15.92 -32.19
CA ASN A 3 17.70 -16.18 -31.39
C ASN A 3 17.47 -15.11 -30.31
N ILE A 4 18.54 -14.65 -29.67
CA ILE A 4 18.50 -13.66 -28.59
C ILE A 4 18.09 -12.29 -29.16
N GLU A 5 18.63 -11.91 -30.32
CA GLU A 5 18.25 -10.67 -31.02
C GLU A 5 16.76 -10.66 -31.44
N ASN A 6 16.22 -11.82 -31.84
CA ASN A 6 14.83 -11.95 -32.25
C ASN A 6 13.86 -11.88 -31.05
N GLU A 7 14.25 -12.46 -29.91
CA GLU A 7 13.51 -12.35 -28.65
C GLU A 7 13.48 -10.90 -28.13
N HIS A 8 14.62 -10.21 -28.13
CA HIS A 8 14.67 -8.79 -27.75
C HIS A 8 13.80 -7.91 -28.65
N SER A 9 13.80 -8.16 -29.96
CA SER A 9 12.95 -7.44 -30.92
C SER A 9 11.46 -7.67 -30.65
N LEU A 10 11.07 -8.92 -30.36
CA LEU A 10 9.68 -9.26 -30.03
C LEU A 10 9.23 -8.65 -28.70
N MET A 11 10.09 -8.66 -27.68
CA MET A 11 9.81 -8.02 -26.39
C MET A 11 9.65 -6.51 -26.55
N ALA A 12 10.55 -5.84 -27.27
CA ALA A 12 10.47 -4.40 -27.51
C ALA A 12 9.16 -4.02 -28.22
N LYS A 13 8.74 -4.82 -29.22
CA LYS A 13 7.46 -4.61 -29.91
C LYS A 13 6.27 -4.75 -28.97
N ARG A 14 6.25 -5.79 -28.13
CA ARG A 14 5.20 -5.98 -27.11
C ARG A 14 5.12 -4.80 -26.14
N THR A 15 6.26 -4.30 -25.67
CA THR A 15 6.30 -3.14 -24.76
C THR A 15 5.74 -1.88 -25.44
N ALA A 16 6.07 -1.64 -26.70
CA ALA A 16 5.53 -0.51 -27.46
C ALA A 16 4.02 -0.64 -27.71
N ASP A 17 3.53 -1.85 -27.97
CA ASP A 17 2.10 -2.13 -28.15
C ASP A 17 1.33 -1.90 -26.84
N LEU A 18 1.85 -2.37 -25.70
CA LEU A 18 1.25 -2.14 -24.38
C LEU A 18 1.24 -0.66 -24.01
N PHE A 19 2.32 0.07 -24.32
CA PHE A 19 2.39 1.51 -24.08
C PHE A 19 1.35 2.30 -24.89
N SER A 20 1.16 1.94 -26.16
CA SER A 20 0.13 2.54 -27.01
C SER A 20 -1.27 2.25 -26.47
N GLN A 21 -1.55 1.01 -26.08
CA GLN A 21 -2.83 0.62 -25.48
C GLN A 21 -3.12 1.39 -24.19
N ARG A 22 -2.12 1.54 -23.31
CA ARG A 22 -2.28 2.30 -22.07
C ARG A 22 -2.65 3.76 -22.32
N LYS A 23 -1.98 4.41 -23.28
CA LYS A 23 -2.29 5.80 -23.65
C LYS A 23 -3.72 5.96 -24.13
N GLU A 24 -4.22 5.01 -24.90
CA GLU A 24 -5.62 5.02 -25.34
C GLU A 24 -6.56 4.86 -24.14
N ILE A 25 -6.28 3.91 -23.25
CA ILE A 25 -7.12 3.60 -22.09
C ILE A 25 -7.23 4.80 -21.12
N ILE A 26 -6.13 5.50 -20.83
CA ILE A 26 -6.12 6.65 -19.91
C ILE A 26 -7.01 7.80 -20.43
N LEU A 27 -7.23 7.90 -21.74
CA LEU A 27 -8.07 8.94 -22.34
C LEU A 27 -9.56 8.57 -22.32
N LEU A 28 -9.91 7.35 -21.94
CA LEU A 28 -11.30 6.89 -21.86
C LEU A 28 -11.91 7.26 -20.51
N PRO A 29 -13.24 7.45 -20.44
CA PRO A 29 -13.96 7.45 -19.17
C PRO A 29 -13.74 6.12 -18.41
N ALA A 30 -13.74 6.19 -17.08
CA ALA A 30 -13.41 5.08 -16.19
C ALA A 30 -14.10 3.74 -16.53
N GLU A 31 -15.42 3.76 -16.73
CA GLU A 31 -16.20 2.57 -17.11
C GLU A 31 -15.71 1.93 -18.42
N LYS A 32 -15.45 2.76 -19.45
CA LYS A 32 -14.92 2.28 -20.74
C LYS A 32 -13.47 1.84 -20.65
N ALA A 33 -12.70 2.44 -19.75
CA ALA A 33 -11.32 2.05 -19.49
C ALA A 33 -11.26 0.63 -18.90
N LEU A 34 -12.13 0.33 -17.93
CA LEU A 34 -12.29 -1.00 -17.34
C LEU A 34 -12.59 -2.05 -18.42
N ASP A 35 -13.68 -1.87 -19.17
CA ASP A 35 -14.09 -2.80 -20.24
C ASP A 35 -12.94 -3.05 -21.23
N ARG A 36 -12.28 -1.96 -21.66
CA ARG A 36 -11.18 -2.03 -22.63
C ARG A 36 -9.97 -2.82 -22.13
N ILE A 37 -9.69 -2.80 -20.82
CA ILE A 37 -8.62 -3.59 -20.20
C ILE A 37 -9.03 -5.06 -20.16
N LEU A 38 -10.24 -5.37 -19.73
CA LEU A 38 -10.73 -6.74 -19.54
C LEU A 38 -10.93 -7.47 -20.88
N GLU A 39 -11.32 -6.75 -21.94
CA GLU A 39 -11.43 -7.28 -23.31
C GLU A 39 -10.09 -7.49 -24.00
N ALA A 40 -8.98 -7.02 -23.42
CA ALA A 40 -7.66 -7.19 -24.02
C ALA A 40 -7.29 -8.68 -24.09
N LYS A 41 -6.48 -9.05 -25.10
CA LYS A 41 -6.00 -10.43 -25.25
C LYS A 41 -5.24 -10.95 -24.02
N HIS A 42 -4.55 -10.05 -23.32
CA HIS A 42 -3.77 -10.34 -22.12
C HIS A 42 -4.01 -9.25 -21.06
N PRO A 43 -5.14 -9.29 -20.32
CA PRO A 43 -5.54 -8.22 -19.39
C PRO A 43 -4.49 -7.95 -18.31
N ALA A 44 -3.94 -9.00 -17.69
CA ALA A 44 -2.87 -8.87 -16.69
C ALA A 44 -1.65 -8.11 -17.22
N ALA A 45 -1.24 -8.37 -18.47
CA ALA A 45 -0.10 -7.67 -19.07
C ALA A 45 -0.39 -6.19 -19.32
N VAL A 46 -1.65 -5.84 -19.64
CA VAL A 46 -2.09 -4.46 -19.76
C VAL A 46 -2.06 -3.77 -18.39
N VAL A 47 -2.66 -4.39 -17.37
CA VAL A 47 -2.67 -3.90 -15.98
C VAL A 47 -1.24 -3.68 -15.46
N HIS A 48 -0.35 -4.67 -15.59
CA HIS A 48 1.05 -4.57 -15.16
C HIS A 48 1.86 -3.56 -15.96
N SER A 49 1.37 -3.13 -17.11
CA SER A 49 2.04 -2.08 -17.87
C SER A 49 1.85 -0.70 -17.21
N PHE A 50 0.75 -0.48 -16.48
CA PHE A 50 0.52 0.80 -15.81
C PHE A 50 1.56 1.04 -14.72
N PRO A 51 2.13 2.26 -14.63
CA PRO A 51 2.80 2.71 -13.42
C PRO A 51 1.85 2.55 -12.23
N GLU A 52 2.38 2.29 -11.05
CA GLU A 52 1.51 1.97 -9.92
C GLU A 52 0.65 3.18 -9.50
N GLU A 53 1.13 4.41 -9.73
CA GLU A 53 0.39 5.66 -9.49
C GLU A 53 -0.82 5.78 -10.43
N ASP A 54 -0.59 5.59 -11.73
CA ASP A 54 -1.66 5.66 -12.74
C ASP A 54 -2.69 4.56 -12.49
N PHE A 55 -2.24 3.37 -12.06
CA PHE A 55 -3.13 2.29 -11.66
C PHE A 55 -3.97 2.66 -10.44
N TYR A 56 -3.36 3.26 -9.41
CA TYR A 56 -4.07 3.74 -8.23
C TYR A 56 -5.15 4.79 -8.59
N PHE A 57 -4.83 5.75 -9.47
CA PHE A 57 -5.82 6.72 -9.94
C PHE A 57 -6.95 6.06 -10.72
N LEU A 58 -6.63 5.10 -11.59
CA LEU A 58 -7.64 4.35 -12.35
C LEU A 58 -8.62 3.60 -11.43
N ILE A 59 -8.12 2.93 -10.38
CA ILE A 59 -8.95 2.23 -9.39
C ILE A 59 -9.90 3.21 -8.68
N ASN A 60 -9.41 4.38 -8.31
CA ASN A 60 -10.23 5.41 -7.65
C ASN A 60 -11.27 6.05 -8.59
N ASP A 61 -10.92 6.26 -9.86
CA ASP A 61 -11.84 6.81 -10.86
C ASP A 61 -12.98 5.85 -11.20
N ILE A 62 -12.71 4.53 -11.20
CA ILE A 62 -13.73 3.48 -11.40
C ILE A 62 -14.57 3.30 -10.13
N GLY A 63 -13.91 3.28 -8.97
CA GLY A 63 -14.48 2.85 -7.72
C GLY A 63 -13.85 1.53 -7.25
N ILE A 64 -13.60 1.43 -5.94
CA ILE A 64 -12.82 0.32 -5.38
C ILE A 64 -13.53 -1.03 -5.55
N TYR A 65 -14.85 -1.09 -5.28
CA TYR A 65 -15.62 -2.33 -5.40
C TYR A 65 -15.85 -2.76 -6.85
N ASP A 66 -15.98 -1.79 -7.77
CA ASP A 66 -16.17 -2.06 -9.19
C ASP A 66 -14.87 -2.47 -9.91
N SER A 67 -13.73 -2.38 -9.22
CA SER A 67 -12.41 -2.68 -9.77
C SER A 67 -11.77 -3.95 -9.22
N PHE A 68 -12.55 -4.83 -8.57
CA PHE A 68 -12.07 -6.11 -8.03
C PHE A 68 -11.36 -6.98 -9.07
N GLU A 69 -11.86 -7.03 -10.30
CA GLU A 69 -11.19 -7.78 -11.37
C GLU A 69 -9.80 -7.20 -11.71
N LEU A 70 -9.65 -5.88 -11.68
CA LEU A 70 -8.36 -5.24 -11.90
C LEU A 70 -7.40 -5.47 -10.74
N LEU A 71 -7.90 -5.39 -9.49
CA LEU A 71 -7.11 -5.67 -8.30
C LEU A 71 -6.61 -7.13 -8.28
N ASN A 72 -7.41 -8.09 -8.74
CA ASN A 72 -7.01 -9.49 -8.85
C ASN A 72 -5.86 -9.67 -9.85
N LEU A 73 -5.89 -8.91 -10.95
CA LEU A 73 -4.87 -8.94 -11.98
C LEU A 73 -3.64 -8.11 -11.64
N ALA A 74 -3.72 -7.17 -10.70
CA ALA A 74 -2.64 -6.26 -10.35
C ALA A 74 -1.39 -6.99 -9.88
N SER A 75 -0.21 -6.40 -10.07
CA SER A 75 1.05 -6.93 -9.53
C SER A 75 1.18 -6.65 -8.03
N GLU A 76 2.07 -7.37 -7.34
CA GLU A 76 2.37 -7.10 -5.93
C GLU A 76 2.89 -5.68 -5.70
N LYS A 77 3.63 -5.10 -6.66
CA LYS A 77 4.09 -3.71 -6.58
C LYS A 77 2.93 -2.71 -6.64
N GLN A 78 1.90 -3.02 -7.43
CA GLN A 78 0.69 -2.21 -7.50
C GLN A 78 -0.10 -2.28 -6.19
N TRP A 79 -0.25 -3.47 -5.59
CA TRP A 79 -0.82 -3.60 -4.25
C TRP A 79 -0.02 -2.82 -3.21
N GLU A 80 1.31 -2.94 -3.23
CA GLU A 80 2.20 -2.21 -2.34
C GLU A 80 1.99 -0.70 -2.41
N HIS A 81 1.90 -0.16 -3.63
CA HIS A 81 1.72 1.26 -3.82
C HIS A 81 0.37 1.76 -3.30
N ILE A 82 -0.70 0.99 -3.50
CA ILE A 82 -2.02 1.30 -2.94
C ILE A 82 -1.93 1.39 -1.40
N LEU A 83 -1.29 0.40 -0.77
CA LEU A 83 -1.11 0.41 0.69
C LEU A 83 -0.22 1.57 1.17
N ASP A 84 0.83 1.93 0.44
CA ASP A 84 1.68 3.08 0.78
C ASP A 84 0.90 4.40 0.83
N VAL A 85 -0.11 4.53 -0.03
CA VAL A 85 -0.95 5.74 -0.12
C VAL A 85 -2.08 5.72 0.90
N GLU A 86 -2.73 4.57 1.10
CA GLU A 86 -4.02 4.49 1.79
C GLU A 86 -3.94 4.24 3.30
N LEU A 87 -2.84 3.66 3.80
CA LEU A 87 -2.78 3.18 5.18
C LEU A 87 -2.38 4.23 6.22
N TRP A 88 -2.12 5.46 5.80
CA TRP A 88 -1.36 6.43 6.61
C TRP A 88 -2.13 7.73 6.85
N GLU A 89 -2.21 8.12 8.12
CA GLU A 89 -2.54 9.48 8.54
C GLU A 89 -1.24 10.20 8.91
N LYS A 90 -0.69 10.95 7.93
CA LYS A 90 0.66 11.54 8.00
C LYS A 90 1.74 10.47 8.20
N ASP A 91 2.27 10.36 9.42
CA ASP A 91 3.32 9.46 9.88
C ASP A 91 2.80 8.31 10.75
N ARG A 92 1.48 8.23 10.97
CA ARG A 92 0.83 7.17 11.74
C ARG A 92 0.06 6.21 10.84
N ILE A 93 0.09 4.93 11.16
CA ILE A 93 -0.73 3.92 10.47
C ILE A 93 -2.15 3.96 11.03
N ASP A 94 -3.15 4.09 10.17
CA ASP A 94 -4.55 3.91 10.53
C ASP A 94 -4.96 2.44 10.40
N ILE A 95 -5.12 1.78 11.54
CA ILE A 95 -5.49 0.35 11.62
C ILE A 95 -6.85 0.05 10.98
N ASN A 96 -7.77 1.02 10.95
CA ASN A 96 -9.07 0.84 10.30
C ASN A 96 -8.90 0.79 8.77
N SER A 97 -8.08 1.69 8.21
CA SER A 97 -7.68 1.66 6.80
C SER A 97 -6.92 0.38 6.44
N VAL A 98 -6.04 -0.13 7.32
CA VAL A 98 -5.40 -1.44 7.12
C VAL A 98 -6.43 -2.55 7.02
N THR A 99 -7.36 -2.63 7.98
CA THR A 99 -8.42 -3.65 7.99
C THR A 99 -9.25 -3.59 6.72
N LYS A 100 -9.67 -2.39 6.30
CA LYS A 100 -10.46 -2.18 5.09
C LYS A 100 -9.71 -2.67 3.84
N TRP A 101 -8.47 -2.25 3.65
CA TRP A 101 -7.71 -2.61 2.44
C TRP A 101 -7.27 -4.06 2.43
N PHE A 102 -6.94 -4.64 3.59
CA PHE A 102 -6.66 -6.06 3.69
C PHE A 102 -7.90 -6.91 3.38
N ASP A 103 -9.07 -6.53 3.89
CA ASP A 103 -10.34 -7.19 3.57
C ASP A 103 -10.65 -7.12 2.07
N ILE A 104 -10.47 -5.96 1.43
CA ILE A 104 -10.65 -5.80 -0.02
C ILE A 104 -9.71 -6.73 -0.80
N LEU A 105 -8.40 -6.71 -0.50
CA LEU A 105 -7.43 -7.56 -1.21
C LEU A 105 -7.68 -9.04 -0.95
N PHE A 106 -8.11 -9.40 0.25
CA PHE A 106 -8.48 -10.76 0.61
C PHE A 106 -9.73 -11.24 -0.14
N GLN A 107 -10.79 -10.43 -0.21
CA GLN A 107 -12.00 -10.76 -0.98
C GLN A 107 -11.70 -10.94 -2.47
N VAL A 108 -10.79 -10.13 -3.01
CA VAL A 108 -10.38 -10.17 -4.41
C VAL A 108 -9.57 -11.43 -4.74
N ALA A 109 -8.60 -11.80 -3.89
CA ALA A 109 -7.70 -12.92 -4.15
C ALA A 109 -7.24 -13.62 -2.86
N PRO A 110 -8.07 -14.45 -2.20
CA PRO A 110 -7.80 -14.97 -0.85
C PRO A 110 -6.48 -15.74 -0.71
N LEU A 111 -6.23 -16.70 -1.61
CA LEU A 111 -5.03 -17.54 -1.57
C LEU A 111 -3.77 -16.70 -1.83
N ARG A 112 -3.80 -15.89 -2.89
CA ARG A 112 -2.68 -15.01 -3.25
C ARG A 112 -2.40 -13.98 -2.16
N PHE A 113 -3.44 -13.46 -1.51
CA PHE A 113 -3.30 -12.56 -0.38
C PHE A 113 -2.61 -13.27 0.78
N ALA A 114 -3.08 -14.47 1.17
CA ALA A 114 -2.49 -15.26 2.26
C ALA A 114 -1.00 -15.57 2.00
N GLU A 115 -0.67 -16.00 0.78
CA GLU A 115 0.72 -16.21 0.33
C GLU A 115 1.56 -14.93 0.47
N TRP A 116 1.06 -13.83 -0.07
CA TRP A 116 1.76 -12.55 -0.09
C TRP A 116 1.99 -11.99 1.32
N VAL A 117 0.98 -12.04 2.20
CA VAL A 117 1.15 -11.54 3.57
C VAL A 117 2.06 -12.43 4.39
N ALA A 118 1.94 -13.75 4.25
CA ALA A 118 2.78 -14.70 4.94
C ALA A 118 4.25 -14.56 4.50
N GLU A 119 4.54 -14.40 3.21
CA GLU A 119 5.92 -14.43 2.70
C GLU A 119 6.59 -13.07 2.56
N LYS A 120 5.85 -12.03 2.16
CA LYS A 120 6.41 -10.72 1.78
C LYS A 120 6.06 -9.63 2.78
N LYS A 121 5.03 -9.82 3.61
CA LYS A 121 4.54 -8.83 4.58
C LYS A 121 4.45 -9.37 6.01
N THR A 122 5.33 -10.30 6.36
CA THR A 122 5.34 -10.98 7.66
C THR A 122 5.34 -9.98 8.83
N ASP A 123 6.31 -9.08 8.86
CA ASP A 123 6.42 -8.01 9.84
C ASP A 123 5.15 -7.15 9.95
N PHE A 124 4.52 -6.86 8.80
CA PHE A 124 3.35 -5.99 8.74
C PHE A 124 2.07 -6.72 9.18
N ILE A 125 1.93 -8.01 8.85
CA ILE A 125 0.80 -8.81 9.33
C ILE A 125 0.93 -9.09 10.84
N GLU A 126 2.14 -9.30 11.35
CA GLU A 126 2.39 -9.40 12.80
C GLU A 126 2.00 -8.11 13.53
N PHE A 127 2.43 -6.96 13.01
CA PHE A 127 2.02 -5.64 13.52
C PHE A 127 0.50 -5.45 13.47
N TYR A 128 -0.14 -5.83 12.35
CA TYR A 128 -1.59 -5.75 12.22
C TYR A 128 -2.29 -6.63 13.26
N LEU A 129 -1.85 -7.87 13.44
CA LEU A 129 -2.43 -8.80 14.40
C LEU A 129 -2.22 -8.33 15.84
N TYR A 130 -1.05 -7.82 16.20
CA TYR A 130 -0.80 -7.21 17.51
C TYR A 130 -1.87 -6.16 17.89
N ASN A 131 -2.30 -5.35 16.91
CA ASN A 131 -3.30 -4.29 17.14
C ASN A 131 -4.75 -4.78 17.12
N ASN A 132 -5.03 -6.02 16.70
CA ASN A 132 -6.38 -6.49 16.38
C ASN A 132 -6.76 -7.83 17.01
N ILE A 133 -5.81 -8.59 17.53
CA ILE A 133 -6.08 -9.85 18.22
C ILE A 133 -5.29 -9.95 19.53
N GLN A 134 -5.85 -10.68 20.48
CA GLN A 134 -5.15 -11.19 21.64
C GLN A 134 -4.81 -12.65 21.39
N VAL A 135 -3.54 -13.02 21.48
CA VAL A 135 -3.05 -14.39 21.33
C VAL A 135 -2.74 -14.99 22.70
N ALA A 136 -3.10 -16.26 22.88
CA ALA A 136 -2.75 -17.08 24.02
C ALA A 136 -2.23 -18.44 23.52
N VAL A 137 -1.18 -18.96 24.17
CA VAL A 137 -0.64 -20.29 23.88
C VAL A 137 -1.05 -21.20 25.03
N ARG A 138 -1.64 -22.35 24.69
CA ARG A 138 -2.09 -23.32 25.69
C ARG A 138 -0.91 -24.11 26.24
N ASP A 139 -0.76 -24.11 27.57
CA ASP A 139 0.22 -24.99 28.24
C ASP A 139 -0.23 -26.46 28.18
N HIS A 140 0.72 -27.39 28.20
CA HIS A 140 0.44 -28.83 28.04
C HIS A 140 -0.57 -29.42 29.04
N ASP A 141 -0.65 -28.85 30.25
CA ASP A 141 -1.53 -29.32 31.34
C ASP A 141 -2.76 -28.40 31.56
N GLN A 142 -2.93 -27.37 30.74
CA GLN A 142 -4.04 -26.41 30.87
C GLN A 142 -5.30 -26.93 30.16
N ASP A 143 -6.45 -26.84 30.83
CA ASP A 143 -7.73 -27.13 30.21
C ASP A 143 -8.11 -25.98 29.25
N PRO A 144 -8.54 -26.25 28.00
CA PRO A 144 -8.99 -25.22 27.07
C PRO A 144 -10.05 -24.27 27.65
N SER A 145 -10.89 -24.76 28.57
CA SER A 145 -11.93 -23.97 29.23
C SER A 145 -11.37 -22.84 30.09
N ASP A 146 -10.12 -22.94 30.54
CA ASP A 146 -9.45 -21.94 31.39
C ASP A 146 -9.07 -20.66 30.61
N LEU A 147 -8.96 -20.73 29.28
CA LEU A 147 -8.61 -19.59 28.43
C LEU A 147 -9.81 -18.65 28.19
N GLY A 148 -11.04 -19.15 28.40
CA GLY A 148 -12.28 -18.43 28.20
C GLY A 148 -12.97 -18.73 26.86
N ASN A 149 -14.30 -18.61 26.84
CA ASN A 149 -15.14 -19.07 25.73
C ASN A 149 -15.07 -18.22 24.46
N ASP A 150 -14.42 -17.05 24.52
CA ASP A 150 -14.35 -16.11 23.40
C ASP A 150 -13.15 -16.38 22.47
N PHE A 151 -12.24 -17.26 22.87
CA PHE A 151 -11.07 -17.61 22.07
C PHE A 151 -11.42 -18.65 21.00
N ILE A 152 -10.77 -18.49 19.85
CA ILE A 152 -10.88 -19.36 18.68
C ILE A 152 -9.52 -20.01 18.47
N THR A 153 -9.51 -21.28 18.04
CA THR A 153 -8.30 -22.02 17.71
C THR A 153 -8.51 -22.86 16.46
N PHE A 154 -7.44 -23.10 15.72
CA PHE A 154 -7.42 -24.00 14.57
C PHE A 154 -6.62 -25.29 14.82
N ASP A 155 -5.75 -25.30 15.84
CA ASP A 155 -4.79 -26.38 16.10
C ASP A 155 -4.75 -26.86 17.56
N ASP A 156 -5.59 -26.30 18.44
CA ASP A 156 -5.62 -26.59 19.88
C ASP A 156 -4.30 -26.27 20.63
N VAL A 157 -3.46 -25.44 20.02
CA VAL A 157 -2.20 -24.94 20.57
C VAL A 157 -2.26 -23.41 20.69
N PHE A 158 -2.56 -22.74 19.58
CA PHE A 158 -2.70 -21.29 19.52
C PHE A 158 -4.17 -20.91 19.59
N TYR A 159 -4.48 -20.05 20.54
CA TYR A 159 -5.79 -19.49 20.75
C TYR A 159 -5.72 -18.00 20.50
N PHE A 160 -6.71 -17.45 19.79
CA PHE A 160 -6.78 -16.01 19.58
C PHE A 160 -8.20 -15.48 19.72
N LYS A 161 -8.30 -14.22 20.13
CA LYS A 161 -9.56 -13.47 20.24
C LYS A 161 -9.41 -12.14 19.51
N VAL A 162 -10.34 -11.82 18.62
CA VAL A 162 -10.40 -10.51 17.97
C VAL A 162 -10.78 -9.45 19.01
N ILE A 163 -9.99 -8.38 19.10
CA ILE A 163 -10.25 -7.26 20.00
C ILE A 163 -10.89 -6.09 19.24
N ASP A 164 -11.83 -5.44 19.92
CA ASP A 164 -12.35 -4.15 19.51
C ASP A 164 -11.29 -3.10 19.85
N ASN A 165 -10.75 -2.45 18.82
CA ASN A 165 -9.87 -1.30 19.00
C ASN A 165 -10.72 -0.05 18.77
N TYR A 166 -10.82 0.80 19.79
CA TYR A 166 -11.56 2.05 19.68
C TYR A 166 -10.70 3.05 18.92
N GLY A 167 -11.22 3.57 17.82
CA GLY A 167 -10.58 4.72 17.18
C GLY A 167 -10.74 5.96 18.05
N CYS A 168 -9.80 6.89 17.95
CA CYS A 168 -9.94 8.22 18.53
C CYS A 168 -10.41 9.20 17.44
N ASP A 169 -11.44 10.01 17.73
CA ASP A 169 -11.83 11.09 16.83
C ASP A 169 -10.76 12.21 16.81
N SER A 170 -10.96 13.21 15.94
CA SER A 170 -10.06 14.38 15.88
C SER A 170 -9.96 15.16 17.20
N ASN A 171 -10.84 14.89 18.17
CA ASN A 171 -10.85 15.49 19.50
C ASN A 171 -10.26 14.56 20.57
N GLY A 172 -9.77 13.37 20.21
CA GLY A 172 -9.21 12.39 21.13
C GLY A 172 -10.25 11.63 21.95
N SER A 173 -11.51 11.62 21.53
CA SER A 173 -12.59 10.85 22.15
C SER A 173 -12.69 9.47 21.51
N ASP A 174 -12.84 8.43 22.33
CA ASP A 174 -13.07 7.07 21.85
C ASP A 174 -14.41 7.02 21.11
N VAL A 175 -14.36 6.69 19.82
CA VAL A 175 -15.57 6.44 19.02
C VAL A 175 -15.77 4.95 18.97
N GLU A 176 -16.89 4.49 19.53
CA GLU A 176 -17.28 3.10 19.43
C GLU A 176 -17.67 2.77 17.97
N PRO A 177 -17.01 1.79 17.33
CA PRO A 177 -17.36 1.40 15.97
C PRO A 177 -18.76 0.80 15.91
N GLU A 178 -19.45 0.98 14.77
CA GLU A 178 -20.74 0.35 14.51
C GLU A 178 -20.64 -1.18 14.65
N GLU A 179 -21.65 -1.83 15.26
CA GLU A 179 -21.65 -3.29 15.48
C GLU A 179 -21.38 -4.07 14.19
N ARG A 180 -21.96 -3.63 13.07
CA ARG A 180 -21.75 -4.22 11.74
C ARG A 180 -20.28 -4.23 11.33
N TYR A 181 -19.53 -3.16 11.62
CA TYR A 181 -18.11 -3.09 11.29
C TYR A 181 -17.29 -4.06 12.14
N LYS A 182 -17.63 -4.21 13.42
CA LYS A 182 -16.98 -5.17 14.32
C LYS A 182 -17.16 -6.61 13.84
N GLU A 183 -18.37 -6.96 13.42
CA GLU A 183 -18.67 -8.28 12.83
C GLU A 183 -17.87 -8.53 11.55
N GLN A 184 -17.88 -7.57 10.62
CA GLN A 184 -17.12 -7.66 9.35
C GLN A 184 -15.62 -7.83 9.59
N LYS A 185 -15.05 -7.02 10.50
CA LYS A 185 -13.64 -7.12 10.89
C LYS A 185 -13.32 -8.50 11.48
N LYS A 186 -14.16 -8.99 12.37
CA LYS A 186 -13.99 -10.30 13.02
C LYS A 186 -14.00 -11.42 11.97
N ASP A 187 -15.00 -11.42 11.09
CA ASP A 187 -15.14 -12.42 10.03
C ASP A 187 -13.94 -12.38 9.08
N PHE A 188 -13.50 -11.18 8.67
CA PHE A 188 -12.31 -11.01 7.85
C PHE A 188 -11.06 -11.61 8.51
N ILE A 189 -10.76 -11.25 9.77
CA ILE A 189 -9.55 -11.71 10.47
C ILE A 189 -9.55 -13.24 10.61
N ILE A 190 -10.69 -13.84 10.99
CA ILE A 190 -10.81 -15.29 11.15
C ILE A 190 -10.56 -15.99 9.81
N ASN A 191 -11.25 -15.57 8.75
CA ASN A 191 -11.11 -16.18 7.42
C ASN A 191 -9.70 -16.00 6.85
N MET A 192 -9.07 -14.84 7.09
CA MET A 192 -7.69 -14.58 6.69
C MET A 192 -6.72 -15.53 7.41
N LEU A 193 -6.83 -15.65 8.73
CA LEU A 193 -5.96 -16.54 9.51
C LEU A 193 -6.17 -18.01 9.14
N GLU A 194 -7.40 -18.43 8.86
CA GLU A 194 -7.71 -19.78 8.36
C GLU A 194 -7.00 -20.01 7.01
N LYS A 195 -7.05 -19.04 6.09
CA LYS A 195 -6.36 -19.15 4.80
C LYS A 195 -4.83 -19.17 4.92
N ILE A 196 -4.25 -18.43 5.86
CA ILE A 196 -2.81 -18.51 6.14
C ILE A 196 -2.46 -19.89 6.71
N ALA A 197 -3.28 -20.44 7.61
CA ALA A 197 -3.08 -21.77 8.16
C ALA A 197 -3.21 -22.89 7.12
N GLU A 198 -4.15 -22.76 6.17
CA GLU A 198 -4.28 -23.67 5.02
C GLU A 198 -3.07 -23.59 4.07
N TYR A 199 -2.50 -22.40 3.89
CA TYR A 199 -1.33 -22.19 3.03
C TYR A 199 -0.06 -22.80 3.64
N ASP A 200 0.29 -22.39 4.86
CA ASP A 200 1.43 -22.91 5.63
C ASP A 200 1.15 -22.81 7.12
N HIS A 201 0.83 -23.95 7.72
CA HIS A 201 0.48 -24.03 9.13
C HIS A 201 1.64 -23.64 10.08
N ILE A 202 2.89 -23.95 9.72
CA ILE A 202 4.05 -23.60 10.54
C ILE A 202 4.25 -22.09 10.52
N ARG A 203 4.04 -21.48 9.35
CA ARG A 203 4.16 -20.03 9.19
C ARG A 203 3.03 -19.29 9.90
N TYR A 204 1.81 -19.82 9.86
CA TYR A 204 0.69 -19.34 10.67
C TYR A 204 1.04 -19.30 12.17
N GLN A 205 1.55 -20.41 12.72
CA GLN A 205 1.95 -20.48 14.14
C GLN A 205 3.04 -19.47 14.49
N SER A 206 4.02 -19.31 13.59
CA SER A 206 5.12 -18.36 13.76
C SER A 206 4.60 -16.93 13.78
N ILE A 207 3.73 -16.54 12.84
CA ILE A 207 3.12 -15.21 12.78
C ILE A 207 2.34 -14.90 14.06
N LEU A 208 1.54 -15.85 14.57
CA LEU A 208 0.82 -15.65 15.83
C LEU A 208 1.75 -15.46 17.02
N LEU A 209 2.81 -16.26 17.11
CA LEU A 209 3.79 -16.15 18.19
C LEU A 209 4.53 -14.80 18.15
N GLU A 210 5.01 -14.39 16.98
CA GLU A 210 5.76 -13.14 16.80
C GLU A 210 4.86 -11.91 16.99
N SER A 211 3.57 -12.00 16.66
CA SER A 211 2.61 -10.92 16.90
C SER A 211 2.51 -10.54 18.39
N MET A 212 2.83 -11.46 19.33
CA MET A 212 2.84 -11.18 20.76
C MET A 212 4.04 -10.34 21.21
N THR A 213 5.13 -10.34 20.44
CA THR A 213 6.41 -9.70 20.77
C THR A 213 6.68 -8.43 19.97
N VAL A 214 5.71 -7.96 19.19
CA VAL A 214 5.80 -6.74 18.39
C VAL A 214 6.11 -5.51 19.26
N LEU A 215 7.08 -4.72 18.82
CA LEU A 215 7.36 -3.39 19.34
C LEU A 215 6.72 -2.35 18.41
N PRO A 216 5.47 -1.90 18.69
CA PRO A 216 4.66 -1.18 17.70
C PRO A 216 5.30 0.11 17.21
N TYR A 217 5.94 0.88 18.09
CA TYR A 217 6.58 2.15 17.72
C TYR A 217 7.79 1.97 16.79
N GLU A 218 8.64 0.97 17.07
CA GLU A 218 9.82 0.69 16.24
C GLU A 218 9.41 0.19 14.85
N MET A 219 8.43 -0.71 14.80
CA MET A 219 7.91 -1.26 13.56
C MET A 219 7.21 -0.18 12.71
N GLU A 220 6.39 0.67 13.33
CA GLU A 220 5.71 1.77 12.64
C GLU A 220 6.70 2.77 12.03
N GLU A 221 7.78 3.12 12.75
CA GLU A 221 8.86 3.97 12.24
C GLU A 221 9.57 3.34 11.03
N GLU A 222 9.90 2.05 11.11
CA GLU A 222 10.53 1.34 10.00
C GLU A 222 9.61 1.23 8.78
N PHE A 223 8.32 0.97 8.97
CA PHE A 223 7.34 0.99 7.88
C PHE A 223 7.24 2.36 7.22
N TYR A 224 7.25 3.44 8.02
CA TYR A 224 7.20 4.80 7.52
C TYR A 224 8.46 5.12 6.70
N ARG A 225 9.63 4.71 7.19
CA ARG A 225 10.91 4.85 6.47
C ARG A 225 10.89 4.13 5.13
N LEU A 226 10.44 2.87 5.11
CA LEU A 226 10.37 2.04 3.89
C LEU A 226 9.38 2.61 2.87
N LYS A 227 8.20 3.06 3.31
CA LYS A 227 7.24 3.78 2.48
C LYS A 227 7.90 4.99 1.81
N ASN A 228 8.56 5.84 2.59
CA ASN A 228 9.19 7.05 2.07
C ASN A 228 10.28 6.74 1.04
N ILE A 229 11.05 5.65 1.23
CA ILE A 229 12.01 5.19 0.22
C ILE A 229 11.29 4.84 -1.08
N ARG A 230 10.27 3.99 -1.04
CA ARG A 230 9.50 3.59 -2.23
C ARG A 230 8.88 4.79 -2.95
N LEU A 231 8.27 5.72 -2.21
CA LEU A 231 7.68 6.93 -2.78
C LEU A 231 8.75 7.87 -3.37
N SER A 232 9.92 7.97 -2.75
CA SER A 232 11.02 8.81 -3.26
C SER A 232 11.60 8.28 -4.58
N GLU A 233 11.65 6.96 -4.77
CA GLU A 233 12.08 6.34 -6.03
C GLU A 233 11.16 6.73 -7.21
N LYS A 234 9.90 7.06 -6.90
CA LYS A 234 8.88 7.52 -7.85
C LYS A 234 8.87 9.05 -8.02
N GLY A 235 9.71 9.76 -7.27
CA GLY A 235 9.85 11.22 -7.33
C GLY A 235 8.95 11.99 -6.36
N PHE A 236 8.30 11.31 -5.41
CA PHE A 236 7.56 11.97 -4.34
C PHE A 236 8.49 12.35 -3.19
N LEU A 237 8.42 13.60 -2.75
CA LEU A 237 9.19 14.07 -1.59
C LEU A 237 8.45 13.73 -0.29
N PRO A 238 9.17 13.53 0.83
CA PRO A 238 8.56 13.41 2.15
C PRO A 238 7.69 14.64 2.48
N PHE A 239 6.67 14.43 3.31
CA PHE A 239 5.65 15.46 3.62
C PHE A 239 6.26 16.80 4.04
N ASP A 240 7.25 16.79 4.95
CA ASP A 240 7.86 18.02 5.48
C ASP A 240 8.60 18.82 4.40
N GLU A 241 9.24 18.13 3.45
CA GLU A 241 9.94 18.76 2.33
C GLU A 241 8.94 19.31 1.31
N ALA A 242 7.88 18.54 1.00
CA ALA A 242 6.81 18.96 0.11
C ALA A 242 6.06 20.20 0.65
N ALA A 243 5.76 20.24 1.96
CA ALA A 243 5.14 21.39 2.61
C ALA A 243 6.00 22.66 2.50
N GLY A 244 7.33 22.51 2.52
CA GLY A 244 8.28 23.60 2.32
C GLY A 244 8.18 24.27 0.94
N ILE A 245 7.81 23.53 -0.11
CA ILE A 245 7.65 24.07 -1.48
C ILE A 245 6.48 25.05 -1.56
N TYR A 246 5.39 24.76 -0.85
CA TYR A 246 4.19 25.58 -0.83
C TYR A 246 4.19 26.62 0.30
N ALA A 247 5.22 26.63 1.15
CA ALA A 247 5.37 27.62 2.20
C ALA A 247 5.46 29.03 1.61
N SER A 248 4.62 29.94 2.14
CA SER A 248 4.61 31.32 1.67
C SER A 248 5.96 31.99 1.92
N LEU A 249 6.56 32.51 0.85
CA LEU A 249 7.80 33.27 0.94
C LEU A 249 7.58 34.58 1.71
N LYS A 250 8.46 34.90 2.66
CA LYS A 250 8.44 36.20 3.34
C LYS A 250 8.59 37.34 2.31
N PRO A 251 7.85 38.47 2.42
CA PRO A 251 7.89 39.55 1.43
C PRO A 251 9.29 40.07 1.10
N ASP A 252 10.19 40.07 2.10
CA ASP A 252 11.58 40.53 1.96
C ASP A 252 12.40 39.65 1.00
N THR A 253 12.10 38.36 0.91
CA THR A 253 12.80 37.40 0.03
C THR A 253 12.45 37.61 -1.45
N ILE A 254 11.21 38.02 -1.74
CA ILE A 254 10.75 38.35 -3.10
C ILE A 254 11.47 39.61 -3.62
N THR A 255 11.73 40.56 -2.71
CA THR A 255 12.40 41.84 -3.04
C THR A 255 13.90 41.63 -3.31
N ALA A 256 14.55 40.72 -2.58
CA ALA A 256 15.94 40.32 -2.81
C ALA A 256 16.15 39.60 -4.17
N GLY A 257 15.21 38.73 -4.57
CA GLY A 257 15.27 38.02 -5.85
C GLY A 257 15.22 38.93 -7.09
N LYS A 258 14.41 39.99 -7.05
CA LYS A 258 14.37 41.01 -8.14
C LYS A 258 15.70 41.74 -8.32
N ASN A 259 16.45 41.94 -7.24
CA ASN A 259 17.76 42.60 -7.29
C ASN A 259 18.85 41.67 -7.82
N LEU A 260 18.78 40.37 -7.53
CA LEU A 260 19.68 39.35 -8.08
C LEU A 260 19.47 39.15 -9.59
N LEU A 261 18.23 39.05 -10.07
CA LEU A 261 17.91 38.98 -11.50
C LEU A 261 18.41 40.22 -12.26
N LYS A 262 18.22 41.42 -11.69
CA LYS A 262 18.79 42.65 -12.26
C LYS A 262 20.32 42.64 -12.28
N LYS A 263 20.98 42.08 -11.25
CA LYS A 263 22.44 41.94 -11.20
C LYS A 263 22.95 40.95 -12.24
N VAL A 264 22.30 39.79 -12.39
CA VAL A 264 22.66 38.76 -13.37
C VAL A 264 22.46 39.28 -14.80
N ILE A 265 21.34 39.96 -15.09
CA ILE A 265 21.09 40.60 -16.39
C ILE A 265 22.15 41.69 -16.68
N LYS A 266 22.52 42.49 -15.67
CA LYS A 266 23.54 43.54 -15.79
C LYS A 266 24.95 42.96 -15.99
N ILE A 267 25.27 41.83 -15.38
CA ILE A 267 26.53 41.09 -15.61
C ILE A 267 26.54 40.47 -17.02
N PHE A 268 25.44 39.87 -17.47
CA PHE A 268 25.32 39.32 -18.83
C PHE A 268 25.44 40.39 -19.93
N LEU A 269 24.89 41.58 -19.69
CA LEU A 269 25.05 42.75 -20.59
C LEU A 269 26.45 43.36 -20.53
N SER A 270 27.13 43.29 -19.38
CA SER A 270 28.50 43.78 -19.19
C SER A 270 29.57 42.85 -19.79
N CYS A 271 29.33 41.54 -19.84
CA CYS A 271 30.29 40.57 -20.39
C CYS A 271 30.23 40.43 -21.92
N ARG A 272 29.21 40.99 -22.60
CA ARG A 272 29.09 40.93 -24.07
C ARG A 272 30.00 41.93 -24.81
N PHE A 273 30.78 42.75 -24.09
CA PHE A 273 31.70 43.75 -24.63
C PHE A 273 33.19 43.41 -24.52
N LEU A 274 33.57 42.20 -24.06
CA LEU A 274 34.98 41.86 -23.79
C LEU A 274 35.56 40.67 -24.57
N PHE A 275 34.88 40.17 -25.61
CA PHE A 275 35.46 39.22 -26.56
C PHE A 275 35.11 39.58 -28.01
N ILE A 276 35.72 40.65 -28.51
CA ILE A 276 36.05 40.79 -29.94
C ILE A 276 37.42 41.49 -29.99
N PRO A 277 38.47 40.81 -30.45
CA PRO A 277 39.35 41.36 -31.47
C PRO A 277 38.93 40.87 -32.85
#